data_AF-A0A7Y6XFX2-F1
#
_entry.id   AF-A0A7Y6XFX2-F1
#
_cell.length_a   1.000
_cell.length_b   1.000
_cell.length_c   1.000
_cell.angle_alpha   90.00
_cell.angle_beta   90.00
_cell.angle_gamma   90.00
#
_symmetry.space_group_name_H-M   'P 1'
#
loop_
_entity.id
_entity.type
_entity.pdbx_description
1 polymer ?
#
loop_
_entity_poly.entity_id
_entity_poly.type
_entity_poly.pdbx_seq_one_letter_code
_entity_poly.pdbx_strand_id
1 'polypeptide(L)'
;MTTNPEEVVSLPTLYRGDSLPSRVTQDANATHRGRTFAEHYVTEGLLSKSTDQGLLADLNRPLEQLVAVHVGYRKNIKGEEYAAYHSPLISFSTDAIAAWHFLDRTAKKSFEECPVGKATHFMWKLTDVRARKVSPGRYRFEYRKSTKNVDKFREQFVNAVNAGDLSQLNQALATQIVHEHIQKDTGLHVAHLIDVNTFLTTIDPAKHNVDEELLARARKFGAKWSEWLLYPMEVEASLGGYSGRFSLNEALDLHLFAREVRPQVEPSAGPA
;
A
#
# COMPACT_ATOMS: atom_id res chain seq x y z
N MET A 1 -29.89 -1.29 27.27
CA MET A 1 -29.38 -1.57 25.91
C MET A 1 -28.15 -2.44 26.05
N THR A 2 -28.30 -3.74 25.82
CA THR A 2 -27.19 -4.70 25.79
C THR A 2 -26.40 -4.47 24.52
N THR A 3 -25.20 -3.92 24.64
CA THR A 3 -24.23 -3.85 23.53
C THR A 3 -23.92 -5.27 23.09
N ASN A 4 -24.33 -5.65 21.89
CA ASN A 4 -23.84 -6.87 21.27
C ASN A 4 -22.30 -6.86 21.33
N PRO A 5 -21.64 -7.93 21.80
CA PRO A 5 -20.18 -7.98 21.76
C PRO A 5 -19.74 -7.78 20.30
N GLU A 6 -18.89 -6.77 20.08
CA GLU A 6 -18.38 -6.45 18.74
C GLU A 6 -17.71 -7.71 18.15
N GLU A 7 -18.21 -8.16 16.99
CA GLU A 7 -17.71 -9.36 16.34
C GLU A 7 -16.28 -9.12 15.83
N VAL A 8 -15.30 -9.77 16.46
CA VAL A 8 -13.92 -9.83 15.99
C VAL A 8 -13.84 -10.92 14.92
N VAL A 9 -13.42 -10.54 13.72
CA VAL A 9 -13.28 -11.46 12.58
C VAL A 9 -11.82 -11.58 12.17
N SER A 10 -11.44 -12.77 11.70
CA SER A 10 -10.19 -12.95 10.96
C SER A 10 -10.41 -12.54 9.52
N LEU A 11 -9.58 -11.64 9.01
CA LEU A 11 -9.63 -11.22 7.62
C LEU A 11 -8.72 -12.08 6.74
N PRO A 12 -8.98 -12.16 5.42
CA PRO A 12 -8.06 -12.82 4.49
C PRO A 12 -6.70 -12.11 4.47
N THR A 13 -5.69 -12.82 3.98
CA THR A 13 -4.42 -12.17 3.63
C THR A 13 -4.63 -11.18 2.49
N LEU A 14 -4.03 -10.00 2.62
CA LEU A 14 -4.11 -8.93 1.63
C LEU A 14 -2.72 -8.63 1.06
N TYR A 15 -2.65 -8.40 -0.25
CA TYR A 15 -1.42 -8.18 -1.00
C TYR A 15 -1.43 -6.81 -1.67
N ARG A 16 -0.29 -6.10 -1.65
CA ARG A 16 -0.11 -4.85 -2.38
C ARG A 16 1.24 -4.86 -3.09
N GLY A 17 1.20 -4.73 -4.41
CA GLY A 17 2.40 -4.46 -5.20
C GLY A 17 2.82 -3.00 -5.02
N ASP A 18 4.12 -2.78 -4.90
CA ASP A 18 4.74 -1.45 -4.85
C ASP A 18 6.01 -1.39 -5.70
N SER A 19 6.45 -0.18 -6.04
CA SER A 19 7.61 0.09 -6.88
C SER A 19 8.46 1.20 -6.29
N LEU A 20 9.78 1.08 -6.42
CA LEU A 20 10.66 2.20 -6.08
C LEU A 20 10.27 3.46 -6.88
N PRO A 21 10.47 4.67 -6.32
CA PRO A 21 10.19 5.91 -7.04
C PRO A 21 10.83 5.96 -8.42
N SER A 22 10.14 6.53 -9.41
CA SER A 22 10.56 6.45 -10.82
C SER A 22 11.98 6.98 -11.06
N ARG A 23 12.39 8.05 -10.36
CA ARG A 23 13.75 8.63 -10.41
C ARG A 23 14.84 7.61 -10.04
N VAL A 24 14.52 6.67 -9.15
CA VAL A 24 15.45 5.61 -8.72
C VAL A 24 15.45 4.48 -9.75
N THR A 25 14.30 4.15 -10.33
CA THR A 25 14.24 3.09 -11.35
C THR A 25 14.86 3.48 -12.71
N GLN A 26 14.82 4.78 -13.06
CA GLN A 26 15.27 5.30 -14.35
C GLN A 26 16.77 5.61 -14.36
N ASP A 27 17.33 6.10 -13.25
CA ASP A 27 18.72 6.61 -13.20
C ASP A 27 19.68 5.74 -12.36
N ALA A 28 19.19 4.80 -11.53
CA ALA A 28 20.07 4.19 -10.53
C ALA A 28 20.88 2.99 -11.05
N ASN A 29 22.19 3.08 -10.83
CA ASN A 29 23.06 1.93 -10.61
C ASN A 29 22.39 0.99 -9.58
N ALA A 30 22.37 -0.31 -9.86
CA ALA A 30 21.73 -1.32 -9.01
C ALA A 30 22.17 -1.21 -7.54
N THR A 31 23.42 -0.77 -7.29
CA THR A 31 23.96 -0.55 -5.94
C THR A 31 23.16 0.43 -5.08
N HIS A 32 22.42 1.38 -5.65
CA HIS A 32 21.66 2.38 -4.87
C HIS A 32 20.21 1.96 -4.56
N ARG A 33 19.66 0.94 -5.23
CA ARG A 33 18.26 0.54 -5.07
C ARG A 33 17.95 0.02 -3.67
N GLY A 34 18.85 -0.79 -3.12
CA GLY A 34 18.72 -1.27 -1.73
C GLY A 34 18.78 -0.14 -0.70
N ARG A 35 19.55 0.92 -0.97
CA ARG A 35 19.60 2.12 -0.12
C ARG A 35 18.28 2.88 -0.14
N THR A 36 17.75 3.21 -1.32
CA THR A 36 16.44 3.88 -1.44
C THR A 36 15.34 3.04 -0.80
N PHE A 37 15.39 1.72 -1.00
CA PHE A 37 14.44 0.81 -0.38
C PHE A 37 14.41 0.98 1.15
N ALA A 38 15.59 0.95 1.79
CA ALA A 38 15.72 1.14 3.23
C ALA A 38 15.33 2.57 3.67
N GLU A 39 15.85 3.60 3.00
CA GLU A 39 15.59 5.00 3.35
C GLU A 39 14.12 5.37 3.24
N HIS A 40 13.42 4.89 2.22
CA HIS A 40 12.04 5.26 1.98
C HIS A 40 11.06 4.31 2.69
N TYR A 41 11.11 3.00 2.42
CA TYR A 41 10.04 2.10 2.87
C TYR A 41 10.26 1.54 4.27
N VAL A 42 11.52 1.36 4.70
CA VAL A 42 11.76 0.96 6.09
C VAL A 42 11.49 2.14 7.02
N THR A 43 11.89 3.35 6.65
CA THR A 43 11.62 4.55 7.44
C THR A 43 10.15 4.96 7.45
N GLU A 44 9.50 4.99 6.28
CA GLU A 44 8.14 5.53 6.14
C GLU A 44 7.05 4.48 6.28
N GLY A 45 7.38 3.18 6.21
CA GLY A 45 6.39 2.13 6.15
C GLY A 45 5.64 2.11 4.81
N LEU A 46 4.36 1.79 4.85
CA LEU A 46 3.54 1.71 3.64
C LEU A 46 2.81 3.04 3.40
N LEU A 47 3.09 3.67 2.27
CA LEU A 47 2.55 4.98 1.91
C LEU A 47 1.45 4.88 0.86
N SER A 48 0.41 5.68 0.97
CA SER A 48 -0.57 5.88 -0.10
C SER A 48 0.10 6.58 -1.30
N LYS A 49 -0.52 6.51 -2.48
CA LYS A 49 0.06 7.09 -3.70
C LYS A 49 0.18 8.63 -3.63
N SER A 50 -0.66 9.28 -2.83
CA SER A 50 -0.72 10.74 -2.68
C SER A 50 0.46 11.32 -1.88
N THR A 51 1.00 10.55 -0.93
CA THR A 51 2.07 10.99 -0.03
C THR A 51 3.43 11.13 -0.73
N ASP A 52 3.65 10.45 -1.86
CA ASP A 52 4.87 10.60 -2.67
C ASP A 52 5.00 11.99 -3.34
N GLN A 53 3.90 12.73 -3.45
CA GLN A 53 3.87 14.08 -4.02
C GLN A 53 3.47 15.16 -3.01
N GLY A 54 3.28 14.81 -1.74
CA GLY A 54 3.06 15.77 -0.64
C GLY A 54 1.77 16.57 -0.72
N LEU A 55 0.80 16.16 -1.55
CA LEU A 55 -0.50 16.82 -1.64
C LEU A 55 -1.52 15.94 -0.91
N LEU A 56 -1.53 16.03 0.41
CA LEU A 56 -2.63 15.52 1.20
C LEU A 56 -3.74 16.57 1.14
N ALA A 57 -4.68 16.37 0.21
CA ALA A 57 -5.94 17.07 0.30
C ALA A 57 -6.82 16.28 1.26
N ASP A 58 -7.06 16.81 2.46
CA ASP A 58 -8.29 16.52 3.18
C ASP A 58 -9.44 16.85 2.22
N LEU A 59 -9.99 15.84 1.55
CA LEU A 59 -11.08 16.07 0.63
C LEU A 59 -12.37 16.42 1.40
N ASN A 60 -12.41 16.30 2.74
CA ASN A 60 -13.63 16.43 3.54
C ASN A 60 -14.82 15.68 2.92
N ARG A 61 -14.53 14.50 2.35
CA ARG A 61 -15.51 13.67 1.65
C ARG A 61 -15.98 12.53 2.55
N PRO A 62 -17.27 12.16 2.47
CA PRO A 62 -17.74 10.91 3.06
C PRO A 62 -16.93 9.72 2.57
N LEU A 63 -16.75 8.73 3.44
CA LEU A 63 -15.94 7.55 3.15
C LEU A 63 -16.40 6.83 1.88
N GLU A 64 -17.71 6.74 1.67
CA GLU A 64 -18.35 6.13 0.51
C GLU A 64 -17.89 6.78 -0.80
N GLN A 65 -17.82 8.11 -0.80
CA GLN A 65 -17.36 8.88 -1.94
C GLN A 65 -15.86 8.72 -2.16
N LEU A 66 -15.06 8.70 -1.08
CA LEU A 66 -13.61 8.46 -1.16
C LEU A 66 -13.31 7.09 -1.77
N VAL A 67 -13.98 6.04 -1.27
CA VAL A 67 -13.83 4.66 -1.79
C VAL A 67 -14.26 4.59 -3.26
N ALA A 68 -15.42 5.17 -3.59
CA ALA A 68 -15.94 5.14 -4.96
C ALA A 68 -15.01 5.87 -5.94
N VAL A 69 -14.49 7.04 -5.57
CA VAL A 69 -13.53 7.78 -6.41
C VAL A 69 -12.21 7.03 -6.53
N HIS A 70 -11.63 6.56 -5.43
CA HIS A 70 -10.34 5.86 -5.42
C HIS A 70 -10.31 4.66 -6.36
N VAL A 71 -11.39 3.87 -6.36
CA VAL A 71 -11.50 2.64 -7.15
C VAL A 71 -12.06 2.92 -8.56
N GLY A 72 -13.09 3.77 -8.65
CA GLY A 72 -13.91 3.94 -9.85
C GLY A 72 -13.50 5.07 -10.79
N TYR A 73 -12.50 5.89 -10.44
CA TYR A 73 -12.19 7.10 -11.22
C TYR A 73 -11.88 6.80 -12.69
N ARG A 74 -12.30 7.72 -13.57
CA ARG A 74 -11.85 7.76 -14.96
C ARG A 74 -10.68 8.74 -15.11
N LYS A 75 -9.61 8.26 -15.74
CA LYS A 75 -8.52 9.10 -16.22
C LYS A 75 -9.10 10.17 -17.17
N ASN A 76 -8.66 11.42 -17.06
CA ASN A 76 -9.14 12.60 -17.80
C ASN A 76 -10.43 13.27 -17.29
N ILE A 77 -11.06 12.78 -16.23
CA ILE A 77 -12.07 13.55 -15.50
C ILE A 77 -11.35 14.28 -14.37
N LYS A 78 -11.01 15.57 -14.59
CA LYS A 78 -10.15 16.35 -13.68
C LYS A 78 -10.54 16.25 -12.20
N GLY A 79 -11.83 16.27 -11.88
CA GLY A 79 -12.33 16.17 -10.50
C GLY A 79 -12.16 14.78 -9.87
N GLU A 80 -12.49 13.71 -10.60
CA GLU A 80 -12.31 12.33 -10.12
C GLU A 80 -10.82 11.97 -10.03
N GLU A 81 -10.05 12.36 -11.04
CA GLU A 81 -8.62 12.09 -11.12
C GLU A 81 -7.85 12.79 -10.01
N TYR A 82 -8.11 14.08 -9.78
CA TYR A 82 -7.52 14.82 -8.66
C TYR A 82 -7.82 14.12 -7.33
N ALA A 83 -9.10 13.82 -7.06
CA ALA A 83 -9.49 13.19 -5.81
C ALA A 83 -8.92 11.77 -5.62
N ALA A 84 -8.81 10.98 -6.69
CA ALA A 84 -8.20 9.65 -6.62
C ALA A 84 -6.68 9.71 -6.36
N TYR A 85 -5.97 10.65 -6.99
CA TYR A 85 -4.52 10.81 -6.75
C TYR A 85 -4.19 11.36 -5.36
N HIS A 86 -5.12 12.04 -4.72
CA HIS A 86 -4.96 12.63 -3.38
C HIS A 86 -5.64 11.80 -2.28
N SER A 87 -6.17 10.64 -2.63
CA SER A 87 -6.81 9.73 -1.68
C SER A 87 -5.79 9.20 -0.66
N PRO A 88 -6.13 9.14 0.64
CA PRO A 88 -5.30 8.52 1.67
C PRO A 88 -5.42 6.98 1.68
N LEU A 89 -6.27 6.43 0.81
CA LEU A 89 -6.55 5.00 0.76
C LEU A 89 -5.39 4.23 0.10
N ILE A 90 -5.11 3.07 0.67
CA ILE A 90 -4.09 2.15 0.19
C ILE A 90 -4.79 0.91 -0.38
N SER A 91 -4.57 0.62 -1.67
CA SER A 91 -5.15 -0.54 -2.33
C SER A 91 -4.39 -1.83 -2.02
N PHE A 92 -5.14 -2.86 -1.69
CA PHE A 92 -4.71 -4.25 -1.56
C PHE A 92 -5.63 -5.16 -2.38
N SER A 93 -5.21 -6.40 -2.60
CA SER A 93 -6.03 -7.46 -3.16
C SER A 93 -5.92 -8.73 -2.33
N THR A 94 -6.95 -9.56 -2.30
CA THR A 94 -6.82 -10.94 -1.79
C THR A 94 -6.06 -11.87 -2.74
N ASP A 95 -5.80 -11.42 -3.98
CA ASP A 95 -5.03 -12.14 -4.99
C ASP A 95 -3.67 -11.45 -5.23
N ALA A 96 -2.59 -12.19 -4.98
CA ALA A 96 -1.23 -11.68 -5.14
C ALA A 96 -0.88 -11.32 -6.59
N ILE A 97 -1.44 -12.02 -7.59
CA ILE A 97 -1.23 -11.70 -9.01
C ILE A 97 -1.98 -10.41 -9.32
N ALA A 98 -3.22 -10.29 -8.86
CA ALA A 98 -4.04 -9.10 -9.07
C ALA A 98 -3.41 -7.85 -8.42
N ALA A 99 -2.75 -8.00 -7.27
CA ALA A 99 -2.07 -6.91 -6.58
C ALA A 99 -0.97 -6.22 -7.40
N TRP A 100 -0.37 -6.92 -8.38
CA TRP A 100 0.58 -6.30 -9.30
C TRP A 100 -0.06 -5.28 -10.25
N HIS A 101 -1.37 -5.39 -10.51
CA HIS A 101 -2.08 -4.45 -11.37
C HIS A 101 -2.25 -3.06 -10.76
N PHE A 102 -2.03 -2.89 -9.46
CA PHE A 102 -1.97 -1.56 -8.85
C PHE A 102 -0.77 -0.75 -9.35
N LEU A 103 0.30 -1.43 -9.77
CA LEU A 103 1.49 -0.82 -10.39
C LEU A 103 1.36 -0.70 -11.90
N ASP A 104 0.69 -1.66 -12.53
CA ASP A 104 0.40 -1.65 -13.97
C ASP A 104 -1.01 -2.12 -14.27
N ARG A 105 -1.92 -1.15 -14.44
CA ARG A 105 -3.32 -1.39 -14.82
C ARG A 105 -3.47 -2.03 -16.21
N THR A 106 -2.41 -2.09 -17.03
CA THR A 106 -2.44 -2.71 -18.37
C THR A 106 -2.16 -4.20 -18.35
N ALA A 107 -1.70 -4.77 -17.22
CA ALA A 107 -1.30 -6.17 -17.12
C ALA A 107 -0.19 -6.58 -18.09
N LYS A 108 0.60 -5.63 -18.60
CA LYS A 108 1.64 -5.88 -19.61
C LYS A 108 2.99 -6.17 -18.98
N LYS A 109 3.22 -5.75 -17.74
CA LYS A 109 4.46 -6.05 -17.03
C LYS A 109 4.46 -7.49 -16.55
N SER A 110 5.60 -8.17 -16.71
CA SER A 110 5.91 -9.36 -15.92
C SER A 110 6.94 -9.02 -14.86
N PHE A 111 6.92 -9.78 -13.77
CA PHE A 111 7.78 -9.57 -12.62
C PHE A 111 8.55 -10.86 -12.36
N GLU A 112 9.87 -10.75 -12.19
CA GLU A 112 10.75 -11.86 -11.86
C GLU A 112 11.37 -11.62 -10.50
N GLU A 113 11.33 -12.63 -9.63
CA GLU A 113 11.93 -12.55 -8.30
C GLU A 113 13.42 -12.23 -8.35
N CYS A 114 13.90 -11.41 -7.42
CA CYS A 114 15.31 -11.04 -7.35
C CYS A 114 15.72 -10.60 -5.95
N PRO A 115 17.03 -10.53 -5.64
CA PRO A 115 17.49 -9.94 -4.38
C PRO A 115 17.14 -8.44 -4.27
N VAL A 116 16.96 -7.94 -3.04
CA VAL A 116 16.56 -6.55 -2.74
C VAL A 116 17.40 -5.49 -3.46
N GLY A 117 18.71 -5.72 -3.60
CA GLY A 117 19.61 -4.79 -4.30
C GLY A 117 19.36 -4.66 -5.81
N LYS A 118 18.62 -5.59 -6.42
CA LYS A 118 18.28 -5.55 -7.85
C LYS A 118 16.82 -5.16 -8.09
N ALA A 119 15.98 -5.25 -7.06
CA ALA A 119 14.55 -5.06 -7.16
C ALA A 119 14.19 -3.64 -7.60
N THR A 120 13.19 -3.55 -8.47
CA THR A 120 12.49 -2.30 -8.80
C THR A 120 11.07 -2.29 -8.27
N HIS A 121 10.56 -3.47 -7.91
CA HIS A 121 9.22 -3.69 -7.41
C HIS A 121 9.25 -4.69 -6.25
N PHE A 122 8.21 -4.71 -5.46
CA PHE A 122 8.08 -5.59 -4.31
C PHE A 122 6.62 -5.75 -3.90
N MET A 123 6.35 -6.69 -3.01
CA MET A 123 5.00 -6.99 -2.54
C MET A 123 4.92 -6.96 -1.02
N TRP A 124 3.99 -6.14 -0.53
CA TRP A 124 3.53 -6.16 0.85
C TRP A 124 2.46 -7.22 1.04
N LYS A 125 2.48 -7.86 2.20
CA LYS A 125 1.53 -8.87 2.62
C LYS A 125 1.02 -8.51 4.00
N LEU A 126 -0.27 -8.23 4.12
CA LEU A 126 -0.93 -7.98 5.39
C LEU A 126 -1.61 -9.29 5.83
N THR A 127 -1.08 -9.92 6.88
CA THR A 127 -1.50 -11.24 7.39
C THR A 127 -2.03 -11.16 8.82
N ASP A 128 -2.68 -12.24 9.28
CA ASP A 128 -3.09 -12.42 10.67
C ASP A 128 -3.95 -11.28 11.24
N VAL A 129 -4.64 -10.57 10.34
CA VAL A 129 -5.45 -9.41 10.70
C VAL A 129 -6.69 -9.86 11.43
N ARG A 130 -6.76 -9.46 12.70
CA ARG A 130 -7.98 -9.53 13.51
C ARG A 130 -8.57 -8.15 13.60
N ALA A 131 -9.78 -7.99 13.06
CA ALA A 131 -10.45 -6.71 12.98
C ALA A 131 -11.86 -6.80 13.54
N ARG A 132 -12.36 -5.68 14.08
CA ARG A 132 -13.73 -5.57 14.56
C ARG A 132 -14.63 -5.16 13.41
N LYS A 133 -15.74 -5.86 13.21
CA LYS A 133 -16.72 -5.46 12.19
C LYS A 133 -17.43 -4.17 12.62
N VAL A 134 -17.36 -3.14 11.76
CA VAL A 134 -18.02 -1.84 11.99
C VAL A 134 -19.36 -1.80 11.26
N SER A 135 -19.34 -2.19 9.99
CA SER A 135 -20.52 -2.29 9.13
C SER A 135 -20.23 -3.33 8.05
N PRO A 136 -21.21 -3.73 7.22
CA PRO A 136 -20.94 -4.62 6.10
C PRO A 136 -19.77 -4.11 5.23
N GLY A 137 -18.76 -4.95 5.04
CA GLY A 137 -17.55 -4.62 4.28
C GLY A 137 -16.60 -3.62 4.92
N ARG A 138 -16.84 -3.14 6.15
CA ARG A 138 -15.95 -2.21 6.87
C ARG A 138 -15.53 -2.78 8.21
N TYR A 139 -14.23 -2.81 8.43
CA TYR A 139 -13.61 -3.38 9.62
C TYR A 139 -12.64 -2.39 10.24
N ARG A 140 -12.57 -2.38 11.57
CA ARG A 140 -11.62 -1.59 12.35
C ARG A 140 -10.47 -2.48 12.81
N PHE A 141 -9.28 -2.15 12.35
CA PHE A 141 -8.05 -2.85 12.66
C PHE A 141 -7.21 -1.99 13.60
N GLU A 142 -6.94 -2.53 14.80
CA GLU A 142 -6.06 -1.91 15.78
C GLU A 142 -4.69 -2.59 15.70
N TYR A 143 -3.62 -1.81 15.68
CA TYR A 143 -2.26 -2.34 15.58
C TYR A 143 -1.27 -1.51 16.38
N ARG A 144 -0.09 -2.08 16.61
CA ARG A 144 1.06 -1.39 17.20
C ARG A 144 2.22 -1.47 16.22
N LYS A 145 3.09 -0.46 16.25
CA LYS A 145 4.33 -0.54 15.48
C LYS A 145 5.17 -1.71 15.98
N SER A 146 5.91 -2.35 15.08
CA SER A 146 6.74 -3.52 15.40
C SER A 146 8.06 -3.46 14.66
N THR A 147 9.13 -3.83 15.34
CA THR A 147 10.48 -3.88 14.75
C THR A 147 10.68 -5.09 13.85
N LYS A 148 9.80 -6.10 13.88
CA LYS A 148 9.93 -7.37 13.15
C LYS A 148 10.40 -7.21 11.69
N ASN A 149 9.80 -6.27 10.96
CA ASN A 149 10.18 -5.99 9.57
C ASN A 149 11.55 -5.34 9.46
N VAL A 150 11.83 -4.37 10.34
CA VAL A 150 13.10 -3.64 10.36
C VAL A 150 14.25 -4.56 10.73
N ASP A 151 14.04 -5.45 11.71
CA ASP A 151 15.06 -6.38 12.21
C ASP A 151 15.63 -7.27 11.10
N LYS A 152 14.76 -7.80 10.22
CA LYS A 152 15.19 -8.59 9.06
C LYS A 152 16.21 -7.84 8.19
N PHE A 153 15.97 -6.56 7.89
CA PHE A 153 16.88 -5.75 7.08
C PHE A 153 18.10 -5.28 7.87
N ARG A 154 17.89 -4.88 9.12
CA ARG A 154 18.95 -4.44 10.04
C ARG A 154 20.00 -5.52 10.20
N GLU A 155 19.60 -6.75 10.50
CA GLU A 155 20.51 -7.88 10.64
C GLU A 155 21.27 -8.16 9.34
N GLN A 156 20.58 -8.14 8.20
CA GLN A 156 21.22 -8.32 6.89
C GLN A 156 22.33 -7.28 6.64
N PHE A 157 22.06 -5.99 6.90
CA PHE A 157 23.03 -4.93 6.67
C PHE A 157 24.17 -4.93 7.69
N VAL A 158 23.86 -5.15 8.98
CA VAL A 158 24.87 -5.25 10.04
C VAL A 158 25.82 -6.42 9.78
N ASN A 159 25.29 -7.57 9.38
CA ASN A 159 26.12 -8.74 9.06
C ASN A 159 27.04 -8.48 7.86
N ALA A 160 26.57 -7.76 6.83
CA ALA A 160 27.39 -7.38 5.70
C ALA A 160 28.53 -6.41 6.09
N VAL A 161 28.25 -5.42 6.94
CA VAL A 161 29.26 -4.49 7.47
C VAL A 161 30.30 -5.24 8.31
N ASN A 162 29.87 -6.15 9.19
CA ASN A 162 30.76 -6.97 10.01
C ASN A 162 31.64 -7.91 9.16
N ALA A 163 31.16 -8.32 7.98
CA ALA A 163 31.92 -9.07 7.00
C ALA A 163 32.88 -8.20 6.14
N GLY A 164 32.94 -6.89 6.39
CA GLY A 164 33.85 -5.95 5.72
C GLY A 164 33.24 -5.15 4.57
N ASP A 165 31.95 -5.34 4.25
CA ASP A 165 31.27 -4.54 3.23
C ASP A 165 30.80 -3.19 3.79
N LEU A 166 31.72 -2.24 3.86
CA LEU A 166 31.45 -0.88 4.32
C LEU A 166 30.45 -0.11 3.44
N SER A 167 30.15 -0.60 2.22
CA SER A 167 29.12 0.01 1.37
C SER A 167 27.70 -0.09 1.97
N GLN A 168 27.50 -0.98 2.95
CA GLN A 168 26.24 -1.19 3.66
C GLN A 168 26.10 -0.36 4.96
N LEU A 169 27.13 0.42 5.35
CA LEU A 169 27.14 1.12 6.63
C LEU A 169 25.97 2.09 6.79
N ASN A 170 25.64 2.85 5.75
CA ASN A 170 24.53 3.82 5.80
C ASN A 170 23.17 3.12 5.99
N GLN A 171 22.98 1.94 5.40
CA GLN A 171 21.77 1.14 5.51
C GLN A 171 21.64 0.54 6.91
N ALA A 172 22.75 0.06 7.48
CA ALA A 172 22.79 -0.40 8.87
C ALA A 172 22.41 0.73 9.85
N LEU A 173 22.96 1.93 9.66
CA LEU A 173 22.63 3.10 10.49
C LEU A 173 21.17 3.55 10.32
N ALA A 174 20.68 3.66 9.09
CA ALA A 174 19.30 4.07 8.82
C ALA A 174 18.29 3.08 9.46
N THR A 175 18.49 1.78 9.27
CA THR A 175 17.62 0.75 9.86
C THR A 175 17.71 0.72 11.39
N GLN A 176 18.87 1.00 11.98
CA GLN A 176 19.01 1.14 13.43
C GLN A 176 18.21 2.34 13.99
N ILE A 177 18.26 3.51 13.34
CA ILE A 177 17.50 4.69 13.76
C ILE A 177 15.99 4.41 13.73
N VAL A 178 15.50 3.78 12.65
CA VAL A 178 14.09 3.40 12.53
C VAL A 178 13.68 2.40 13.60
N HIS A 179 14.52 1.39 13.85
CA HIS A 179 14.29 0.40 14.89
C HIS A 179 14.12 1.06 16.26
N GLU A 180 15.03 1.96 16.65
CA GLU A 180 14.92 2.71 17.91
C GLU A 180 13.68 3.60 17.98
N HIS A 181 13.29 4.22 16.86
CA HIS A 181 12.06 5.02 16.80
C HIS A 181 10.82 4.15 17.04
N ILE A 182 10.73 2.97 16.42
CA ILE A 182 9.61 2.04 16.61
C ILE A 182 9.56 1.51 18.05
N GLN A 183 10.70 1.17 18.66
CA GLN A 183 10.73 0.70 20.05
C GLN A 183 10.22 1.73 21.06
N LYS A 184 10.34 3.02 20.74
CA LYS A 184 9.83 4.11 21.58
C LYS A 184 8.34 4.37 21.38
N ASP A 185 7.73 3.85 20.31
CA ASP A 185 6.31 4.01 20.04
C ASP A 185 5.49 2.99 20.85
N THR A 186 4.82 3.48 21.89
CA THR A 186 3.87 2.69 22.69
C THR A 186 2.41 2.99 22.30
N GLY A 187 2.20 3.66 21.17
CA GLY A 187 0.89 4.07 20.69
C GLY A 187 0.07 2.88 20.20
N LEU A 188 -1.26 3.00 20.35
CA LEU A 188 -2.20 2.14 19.64
C LEU A 188 -2.66 2.91 18.40
N HIS A 189 -2.48 2.29 17.25
CA HIS A 189 -2.83 2.84 15.95
C HIS A 189 -4.10 2.18 15.42
N VAL A 190 -4.82 2.88 14.54
CA VAL A 190 -6.10 2.42 14.02
C VAL A 190 -6.13 2.62 12.50
N ALA A 191 -6.60 1.60 11.79
CA ALA A 191 -6.94 1.70 10.39
C ALA A 191 -8.33 1.10 10.14
N HIS A 192 -9.01 1.57 9.10
CA HIS A 192 -10.15 0.85 8.54
C HIS A 192 -9.72 -0.02 7.37
N LEU A 193 -10.21 -1.25 7.35
CA LEU A 193 -10.11 -2.15 6.21
C LEU A 193 -11.48 -2.25 5.55
N ILE A 194 -11.50 -2.09 4.23
CA ILE A 194 -12.72 -1.95 3.45
C ILE A 194 -12.69 -2.98 2.33
N ASP A 195 -13.55 -3.99 2.44
CA ASP A 195 -13.90 -4.86 1.31
C ASP A 195 -14.74 -4.03 0.36
N VAL A 196 -14.15 -3.59 -0.75
CA VAL A 196 -14.81 -2.66 -1.68
C VAL A 196 -16.13 -3.22 -2.20
N ASN A 197 -16.16 -4.52 -2.51
CA ASN A 197 -17.34 -5.15 -3.09
C ASN A 197 -18.49 -5.21 -2.07
N THR A 198 -18.21 -5.69 -0.86
CA THR A 198 -19.23 -5.76 0.19
C THR A 198 -19.64 -4.38 0.70
N PHE A 199 -18.70 -3.45 0.84
CA PHE A 199 -18.99 -2.10 1.33
C PHE A 199 -19.87 -1.33 0.35
N LEU A 200 -19.46 -1.25 -0.93
CA LEU A 200 -20.17 -0.45 -1.92
C LEU A 200 -21.53 -1.01 -2.32
N THR A 201 -21.81 -2.30 -2.13
CA THR A 201 -23.14 -2.87 -2.38
C THR A 201 -24.20 -2.38 -1.40
N THR A 202 -23.79 -1.94 -0.22
CA THR A 202 -24.73 -1.37 0.78
C THR A 202 -25.03 0.11 0.56
N ILE A 203 -24.33 0.75 -0.39
CA ILE A 203 -24.46 2.19 -0.64
C ILE A 203 -25.59 2.48 -1.63
N ASP A 204 -26.53 3.30 -1.17
CA ASP A 204 -27.56 3.94 -1.98
C ASP A 204 -26.99 5.26 -2.56
N PRO A 205 -26.82 5.38 -3.89
CA PRO A 205 -26.24 6.57 -4.53
C PRO A 205 -26.94 7.87 -4.14
N ALA A 206 -28.28 7.85 -4.08
CA ALA A 206 -29.08 9.05 -3.82
C ALA A 206 -28.92 9.54 -2.38
N LYS A 207 -28.86 8.61 -1.42
CA LYS A 207 -28.68 8.96 0.00
C LYS A 207 -27.28 9.45 0.34
N HIS A 208 -26.28 8.97 -0.38
CA HIS A 208 -24.87 9.26 -0.09
C HIS A 208 -24.27 10.30 -1.04
N ASN A 209 -25.07 10.86 -1.95
CA ASN A 209 -24.63 11.84 -2.96
C ASN A 209 -23.40 11.35 -3.76
N VAL A 210 -23.44 10.09 -4.18
CA VAL A 210 -22.40 9.46 -5.00
C VAL A 210 -22.95 9.27 -6.41
N ASP A 211 -22.19 9.68 -7.41
CA ASP A 211 -22.53 9.46 -8.82
C ASP A 211 -22.74 7.96 -9.11
N GLU A 212 -23.86 7.63 -9.75
CA GLU A 212 -24.26 6.23 -9.97
C GLU A 212 -23.30 5.52 -10.94
N GLU A 213 -22.84 6.21 -11.99
CA GLU A 213 -21.86 5.63 -12.90
C GLU A 213 -20.53 5.38 -12.21
N LEU A 214 -20.08 6.29 -11.35
CA LEU A 214 -18.86 6.14 -10.57
C LEU A 214 -18.98 4.94 -9.63
N LEU A 215 -20.09 4.83 -8.91
CA LEU A 215 -20.33 3.71 -8.00
C LEU A 215 -20.37 2.37 -8.75
N ALA A 216 -21.03 2.31 -9.91
CA ALA A 216 -21.07 1.12 -10.76
C ALA A 216 -19.66 0.71 -11.23
N ARG A 217 -18.81 1.67 -11.62
CA ARG A 217 -17.41 1.41 -11.97
C ARG A 217 -16.61 0.91 -10.78
N ALA A 218 -16.76 1.54 -9.63
CA ALA A 218 -16.05 1.17 -8.40
C ALA A 218 -16.40 -0.26 -7.97
N ARG A 219 -17.68 -0.64 -8.01
CA ARG A 219 -18.12 -2.03 -7.76
C ARG A 219 -17.50 -3.01 -8.76
N LYS A 220 -17.54 -2.68 -10.04
CA LYS A 220 -16.96 -3.52 -11.11
C LYS A 220 -15.46 -3.75 -10.91
N PHE A 221 -14.69 -2.70 -10.64
CA PHE A 221 -13.24 -2.82 -10.43
C PHE A 221 -12.91 -3.49 -9.10
N GLY A 222 -13.64 -3.16 -8.03
CA GLY A 222 -13.50 -3.79 -6.73
C GLY A 222 -13.69 -5.31 -6.81
N ALA A 223 -14.73 -5.76 -7.53
CA ALA A 223 -14.94 -7.19 -7.77
C ALA A 223 -13.87 -7.80 -8.69
N LYS A 224 -13.53 -7.14 -9.81
CA LYS A 224 -12.55 -7.65 -10.78
C LYS A 224 -11.18 -7.93 -10.15
N TRP A 225 -10.73 -7.05 -9.26
CA TRP A 225 -9.40 -7.13 -8.67
C TRP A 225 -9.41 -7.61 -7.23
N SER A 226 -10.57 -8.05 -6.72
CA SER A 226 -10.78 -8.39 -5.31
C SER A 226 -10.19 -7.32 -4.38
N GLU A 227 -10.49 -6.06 -4.69
CA GLU A 227 -9.81 -4.91 -4.10
C GLU A 227 -10.30 -4.66 -2.67
N TRP A 228 -9.34 -4.51 -1.77
CA TRP A 228 -9.52 -4.06 -0.41
C TRP A 228 -8.81 -2.72 -0.23
N LEU A 229 -9.37 -1.83 0.56
CA LEU A 229 -8.72 -0.56 0.89
C LEU A 229 -8.36 -0.52 2.37
N LEU A 230 -7.14 -0.07 2.65
CA LEU A 230 -6.70 0.30 3.97
C LEU A 230 -6.75 1.83 4.08
N TYR A 231 -7.45 2.32 5.11
CA TYR A 231 -7.53 3.73 5.44
C TYR A 231 -6.90 3.97 6.83
N PRO A 232 -5.66 4.49 6.90
CA PRO A 232 -5.07 4.82 8.19
C PRO A 232 -5.86 5.96 8.85
N MET A 233 -6.20 5.81 10.12
CA MET A 233 -6.97 6.78 10.90
C MET A 233 -6.08 7.59 11.85
N GLU A 234 -4.76 7.60 11.61
CA GLU A 234 -3.80 8.41 12.37
C GLU A 234 -3.95 9.88 11.94
N VAL A 235 -4.16 10.80 12.89
CA VAL A 235 -4.28 12.23 12.57
C VAL A 235 -2.88 12.81 12.40
N GLU A 236 -2.63 13.45 11.26
CA GLU A 236 -1.37 14.11 10.98
C GLU A 236 -1.56 15.64 11.03
N ALA A 237 -1.24 16.22 12.19
CA ALA A 237 -1.54 17.62 12.50
C ALA A 237 -0.86 18.61 11.54
N SER A 238 0.32 18.27 11.02
CA SER A 238 1.03 19.05 10.00
C SER A 238 0.33 19.09 8.65
N LEU A 239 -0.59 18.16 8.40
CA LEU A 239 -1.18 17.91 7.08
C LEU A 239 -2.70 18.12 7.07
N GLY A 240 -3.30 18.49 8.21
CA GLY A 240 -4.72 18.87 8.29
C GLY A 240 -5.70 17.75 7.98
N GLY A 241 -5.31 16.48 8.21
CA GLY A 241 -6.14 15.32 7.89
C GLY A 241 -5.61 14.00 8.45
N TYR A 242 -6.16 12.89 7.96
CA TYR A 242 -5.67 11.56 8.29
C TYR A 242 -4.43 11.21 7.46
N SER A 243 -3.51 10.48 8.07
CA SER A 243 -2.26 10.09 7.45
C SER A 243 -2.52 9.12 6.30
N GLY A 244 -1.83 9.34 5.19
CA GLY A 244 -1.74 8.36 4.09
C GLY A 244 -0.72 7.25 4.40
N ARG A 245 -0.20 7.18 5.62
CA ARG A 245 0.85 6.26 6.05
C ARG A 245 0.28 5.16 6.92
N PHE A 246 0.64 3.93 6.59
CA PHE A 246 0.42 2.75 7.40
C PHE A 246 1.77 2.26 7.94
N SER A 247 1.97 2.47 9.23
CA SER A 247 3.26 2.23 9.89
C SER A 247 3.65 0.75 9.94
N LEU A 248 4.96 0.47 9.95
CA LEU A 248 5.47 -0.90 10.07
C LEU A 248 4.96 -1.58 11.34
N ASN A 249 4.34 -2.75 11.18
CA ASN A 249 3.70 -3.51 12.25
C ASN A 249 3.83 -5.02 12.01
N GLU A 250 3.46 -5.82 13.00
CA GLU A 250 3.67 -7.28 12.96
C GLU A 250 2.84 -8.02 11.90
N ALA A 251 1.71 -7.44 11.50
CA ALA A 251 0.81 -7.99 10.50
C ALA A 251 1.24 -7.63 9.08
N LEU A 252 2.05 -6.57 8.90
CA LEU A 252 2.49 -6.10 7.59
C LEU A 252 3.87 -6.64 7.27
N ASP A 253 3.97 -7.72 6.50
CA ASP A 253 5.23 -8.31 6.09
C ASP A 253 5.61 -7.91 4.66
N LEU A 254 6.91 -7.72 4.44
CA LEU A 254 7.50 -7.59 3.11
C LEU A 254 8.11 -8.92 2.66
N HIS A 255 7.59 -9.49 1.58
CA HIS A 255 7.91 -10.88 1.22
C HIS A 255 8.60 -11.06 -0.12
N LEU A 256 8.13 -10.37 -1.17
CA LEU A 256 8.60 -10.61 -2.54
C LEU A 256 9.29 -9.39 -3.10
N PHE A 257 10.43 -9.60 -3.73
CA PHE A 257 11.21 -8.58 -4.42
C PHE A 257 11.32 -8.96 -5.88
N ALA A 258 11.05 -8.04 -6.80
CA ALA A 258 11.00 -8.34 -8.21
C ALA A 258 11.63 -7.25 -9.09
N ARG A 259 12.13 -7.69 -10.25
CA ARG A 259 12.47 -6.82 -11.39
C ARG A 259 11.36 -6.88 -12.43
N GLU A 260 11.05 -5.74 -13.03
CA GLU A 260 10.16 -5.69 -14.20
C GLU A 260 10.87 -6.28 -15.41
N VAL A 261 10.28 -7.32 -15.99
CA VAL A 261 10.68 -7.87 -17.29
C VAL A 261 9.66 -7.36 -18.30
N ARG A 262 10.13 -6.59 -19.29
CA ARG A 262 9.24 -6.19 -20.39
C ARG A 262 8.96 -7.44 -21.23
N PRO A 263 7.70 -7.76 -21.55
CA PRO A 263 7.43 -8.85 -22.48
C PRO A 263 8.20 -8.58 -23.77
N GLN A 264 9.01 -9.55 -24.21
CA GLN A 264 9.65 -9.46 -25.51
C GLN A 264 8.52 -9.33 -26.54
N VAL A 265 8.48 -8.21 -27.24
CA VAL A 265 7.67 -8.12 -28.45
C VAL A 265 8.29 -9.13 -29.39
N GLU A 266 7.56 -10.20 -29.74
CA GLU A 266 8.00 -11.10 -30.80
C GLU A 266 8.40 -10.23 -32.00
N PRO A 267 9.60 -10.41 -32.58
CA PRO A 267 9.98 -9.65 -33.75
C PRO A 267 8.88 -9.86 -34.78
N SER A 268 8.21 -8.77 -35.15
CA SER A 268 7.21 -8.79 -36.22
C SER A 268 7.85 -9.50 -37.39
N ALA A 269 7.30 -10.66 -37.78
CA ALA A 269 7.66 -11.30 -39.02
C ALA A 269 7.56 -10.21 -40.10
N GLY A 270 8.72 -9.80 -40.63
CA GLY A 270 8.78 -8.77 -41.64
C GLY A 270 7.91 -9.17 -42.83
N PRO A 271 7.41 -8.20 -43.61
CA PRO A 271 6.66 -8.54 -44.82
C PRO A 271 7.56 -9.40 -45.72
N ALA A 272 7.04 -10.56 -46.08
CA ALA A 272 7.63 -11.48 -47.06
C ALA A 272 7.63 -10.86 -48.47
#